data_AF-G4ZV81-F1
#
_entry.id   AF-G4ZV81-F1
#
_cell.length_a   1.000
_cell.length_b   1.000
_cell.length_c   1.000
_cell.angle_alpha   90.00
_cell.angle_beta   90.00
_cell.angle_gamma   90.00
#
_symmetry.space_group_name_H-M   'P 1'
#
loop_
_entity.id
_entity.type
_entity.pdbx_description
1 polymer ?
#
loop_
_entity_poly.entity_id
_entity_poly.type
_entity_poly.pdbx_seq_one_letter_code
_entity_poly.pdbx_strand_id
1 'polypeptide(L)'
;GYAATLLRRSVYNCFAFSKYFERSPATEQATWLELSDDDWNLIVEMEAITNQLAQFSLGEVQKEGVSGSNALLFRKLLKLTFPCLVLERPDVLSTEFTQRRISKEVKNFSEQGKCCLLRLNEQWALRFPEPDDNEMKAILLV
;
A
#
# COMPACT_ATOMS: atom_id res chain seq x y z
N GLY A 1 9.03 -1.21 -2.40
CA GLY A 1 8.75 -1.09 -3.85
C GLY A 1 8.77 0.38 -4.23
N TYR A 2 9.37 0.74 -5.36
CA TYR A 2 9.63 2.12 -5.76
C TYR A 2 8.35 3.01 -5.76
N ALA A 3 7.23 2.48 -6.26
CA ALA A 3 5.95 3.20 -6.28
C ALA A 3 5.43 3.58 -4.88
N ALA A 4 5.54 2.67 -3.90
CA ALA A 4 5.11 2.95 -2.52
C ALA A 4 5.97 4.06 -1.88
N THR A 5 7.27 4.08 -2.18
CA THR A 5 8.17 5.15 -1.73
C THR A 5 7.79 6.49 -2.35
N LEU A 6 7.50 6.54 -3.66
CA LEU A 6 7.04 7.77 -4.32
C LEU A 6 5.73 8.28 -3.72
N LEU A 7 4.74 7.41 -3.54
CA LEU A 7 3.45 7.78 -2.95
C LEU A 7 3.63 8.32 -1.52
N ARG A 8 4.47 7.67 -0.70
CA ARG A 8 4.79 8.15 0.65
C ARG A 8 5.41 9.54 0.65
N ARG A 9 6.38 9.78 -0.25
CA ARG A 9 7.00 11.10 -0.40
C ARG A 9 6.00 12.15 -0.84
N SER A 10 5.09 11.82 -1.76
CA SER A 10 4.02 12.73 -2.20
C SER A 10 3.09 13.10 -1.03
N VAL A 11 2.68 12.13 -0.22
CA VAL A 11 1.86 12.36 0.98
C VAL A 11 2.58 13.29 1.96
N TYR A 12 3.84 13.00 2.27
CA TYR A 12 4.64 13.83 3.19
C TYR A 12 4.79 15.27 2.69
N ASN A 13 5.17 15.42 1.42
CA ASN A 13 5.33 16.73 0.78
C ASN A 13 4.01 17.50 0.74
N CYS A 14 2.88 16.82 0.51
CA CYS A 14 1.59 17.47 0.49
C CYS A 14 1.26 18.16 1.80
N PHE A 15 1.47 17.46 2.93
CA PHE A 15 1.23 18.06 4.23
C PHE A 15 2.21 19.21 4.55
N ALA A 16 3.47 19.10 4.14
CA ALA A 16 4.45 20.17 4.29
C ALA A 16 4.08 21.41 3.45
N PHE A 17 3.68 21.21 2.19
CA PHE A 17 3.35 22.28 1.25
C PHE A 17 1.97 22.89 1.48
N SER A 18 1.02 22.16 2.07
CA SER A 18 -0.31 22.69 2.43
C SER A 18 -0.18 24.01 3.22
N LYS A 19 0.78 24.07 4.16
CA LYS A 19 1.04 25.26 4.97
C LYS A 19 1.67 26.42 4.20
N TYR A 20 2.46 26.11 3.17
CA TYR A 20 3.04 27.12 2.30
C TYR A 20 1.94 27.74 1.42
N PHE A 21 1.14 26.91 0.75
CA PHE A 21 0.11 27.37 -0.17
C PHE A 21 -1.05 28.11 0.53
N GLU A 22 -1.35 27.81 1.80
CA GLU A 22 -2.28 28.60 2.62
C GLU A 22 -1.94 30.11 2.63
N ARG A 23 -0.66 30.48 2.45
CA ARG A 23 -0.17 31.87 2.47
C ARG A 23 0.29 32.39 1.10
N SER A 24 0.24 31.55 0.06
CA SER A 24 0.67 31.89 -1.30
C SER A 24 -0.34 32.78 -2.05
N PRO A 25 0.08 33.42 -3.16
CA PRO A 25 -0.81 34.12 -4.07
C PRO A 25 -1.95 33.24 -4.61
N ALA A 26 -3.09 33.84 -4.94
CA ALA A 26 -4.29 33.14 -5.38
C ALA A 26 -4.09 32.26 -6.63
N THR A 27 -3.16 32.62 -7.52
CA THR A 27 -2.80 31.82 -8.70
C THR A 27 -2.13 30.50 -8.33
N GLU A 28 -1.26 30.50 -7.32
CA GLU A 28 -0.59 29.29 -6.83
C GLU A 28 -1.53 28.43 -6.00
N GLN A 29 -2.42 29.07 -5.22
CA GLN A 29 -3.48 28.37 -4.49
C GLN A 29 -4.43 27.65 -5.44
N ALA A 30 -4.81 28.27 -6.55
CA ALA A 30 -5.69 27.64 -7.54
C ALA A 30 -5.09 26.35 -8.10
N THR A 31 -3.80 26.35 -8.45
CA THR A 31 -3.08 25.14 -8.90
C THR A 31 -2.99 24.09 -7.79
N TRP A 32 -2.75 24.50 -6.54
CA TRP A 32 -2.70 23.58 -5.40
C TRP A 32 -4.06 22.89 -5.15
N LEU A 33 -5.16 23.61 -5.36
CA LEU A 33 -6.53 23.12 -5.16
C LEU A 33 -7.09 22.30 -6.34
N GLU A 34 -6.33 22.08 -7.41
CA GLU A 34 -6.74 21.17 -8.49
C GLU A 34 -6.86 19.71 -8.01
N LEU A 35 -6.08 19.34 -6.99
CA LEU A 35 -6.21 18.07 -6.29
C LEU A 35 -7.10 18.27 -5.07
N SER A 36 -8.23 17.56 -5.06
CA SER A 36 -9.17 17.58 -3.95
C SER A 36 -8.65 16.80 -2.74
N ASP A 37 -9.25 17.03 -1.57
CA ASP A 37 -8.97 16.22 -0.38
C ASP A 37 -9.27 14.72 -0.62
N ASP A 38 -10.25 14.42 -1.49
CA ASP A 38 -10.58 13.04 -1.87
C ASP A 38 -9.47 12.40 -2.70
N ASP A 39 -8.83 13.16 -3.60
CA ASP A 39 -7.67 12.68 -4.37
C ASP A 39 -6.49 12.37 -3.44
N TRP A 40 -6.25 13.22 -2.45
CA TRP A 40 -5.21 12.98 -1.45
C TRP A 40 -5.53 11.78 -0.55
N ASN A 41 -6.79 11.60 -0.15
CA ASN A 41 -7.23 10.41 0.57
C ASN A 41 -7.01 9.14 -0.25
N LEU A 42 -7.31 9.18 -1.55
CA LEU A 42 -7.06 8.07 -2.46
C LEU A 42 -5.57 7.75 -2.58
N ILE A 43 -4.70 8.76 -2.68
CA ILE A 43 -3.24 8.58 -2.72
C ILE A 43 -2.74 7.87 -1.44
N VAL A 44 -3.25 8.25 -0.27
CA VAL A 44 -2.91 7.60 1.01
C VAL A 44 -3.37 6.13 1.03
N GLU A 45 -4.56 5.84 0.52
CA GLU A 45 -5.08 4.47 0.41
C GLU A 45 -4.25 3.65 -0.58
N MET A 46 -3.89 4.21 -1.73
CA MET A 46 -3.03 3.57 -2.72
C MET A 46 -1.62 3.32 -2.18
N GLU A 47 -1.06 4.23 -1.37
CA GLU A 47 0.22 4.00 -0.69
C GLU A 47 0.13 2.80 0.23
N ALA A 48 -0.92 2.70 1.05
CA ALA A 48 -1.10 1.59 1.98
C ALA A 48 -1.19 0.25 1.23
N ILE A 49 -2.01 0.20 0.19
CA ILE A 49 -2.22 -0.98 -0.68
C ILE A 49 -0.90 -1.40 -1.35
N THR A 50 -0.18 -0.46 -1.97
CA THR A 50 1.07 -0.75 -2.68
C THR A 50 2.24 -1.05 -1.73
N ASN A 51 2.28 -0.43 -0.56
CA ASN A 51 3.24 -0.72 0.48
C ASN A 51 3.06 -2.14 1.01
N GLN A 52 1.81 -2.57 1.25
CA GLN A 52 1.52 -3.95 1.61
C GLN A 52 2.03 -4.92 0.55
N LEU A 53 1.69 -4.69 -0.73
CA LEU A 53 2.21 -5.51 -1.83
C LEU A 53 3.74 -5.56 -1.84
N ALA A 54 4.40 -4.43 -1.61
CA ALA A 54 5.85 -4.35 -1.60
C ALA A 54 6.52 -5.18 -0.49
N GLN A 55 5.85 -5.38 0.66
CA GLN A 55 6.39 -6.24 1.74
C GLN A 55 6.38 -7.72 1.36
N PHE A 56 5.42 -8.14 0.53
CA PHE A 56 5.29 -9.52 0.06
C PHE A 56 6.00 -9.77 -1.29
N SER A 57 6.47 -8.71 -1.94
CA SER A 57 7.30 -8.81 -3.13
C SER A 57 8.67 -9.35 -2.74
N LEU A 58 8.82 -10.68 -2.75
CA LEU A 58 10.12 -11.35 -2.69
C LEU A 58 11.04 -10.74 -3.75
N GLY A 59 12.19 -10.19 -3.34
CA GLY A 59 13.18 -9.71 -4.28
C GLY A 59 13.65 -10.84 -5.21
N GLU A 60 14.14 -10.49 -6.39
CA GLU A 60 14.68 -11.45 -7.39
C GLU A 60 15.68 -12.45 -6.75
N VAL A 61 16.45 -12.00 -5.76
CA VAL A 61 17.47 -12.77 -5.03
C VAL A 61 16.90 -13.92 -4.17
N GLN A 62 15.60 -13.92 -3.86
CA GLN A 62 14.97 -14.98 -3.06
C GLN A 62 14.21 -16.00 -3.90
N LYS A 63 13.93 -15.76 -5.19
CA LYS A 63 13.13 -16.67 -6.01
C LYS A 63 13.80 -18.05 -6.24
N GLU A 64 15.13 -18.11 -6.25
CA GLU A 64 15.87 -19.38 -6.45
C GLU A 64 15.92 -20.29 -5.21
N GLY A 65 15.49 -19.81 -4.03
CA GLY A 65 15.57 -20.57 -2.76
C GLY A 65 14.30 -20.58 -1.92
N VAL A 66 13.21 -19.94 -2.37
CA VAL A 66 11.94 -19.92 -1.64
C VAL A 66 11.22 -21.24 -1.91
N SER A 67 11.35 -22.18 -0.97
CA SER A 67 10.53 -23.41 -0.93
C SER A 67 9.05 -23.08 -1.10
N GLY A 68 8.30 -23.92 -1.81
CA GLY A 68 6.85 -23.75 -2.04
C GLY A 68 6.03 -23.54 -0.76
N SER A 69 6.55 -23.97 0.40
CA SER A 69 5.97 -23.71 1.73
C SER A 69 5.82 -22.22 2.07
N ASN A 70 6.74 -21.37 1.62
CA ASN A 70 6.67 -19.92 1.84
C ASN A 70 5.58 -19.26 0.99
N ALA A 71 5.32 -19.73 -0.24
CA ALA A 71 4.22 -19.23 -1.06
C ALA A 71 2.86 -19.48 -0.37
N LEU A 72 2.69 -20.63 0.29
CA LEU A 72 1.50 -20.92 1.09
C LEU A 72 1.41 -20.07 2.36
N LEU A 73 2.54 -19.81 3.03
CA LEU A 73 2.58 -18.90 4.17
C LEU A 73 2.16 -17.49 3.75
N PHE A 74 2.70 -16.97 2.65
CA PHE A 74 2.32 -15.67 2.11
C PHE A 74 0.86 -15.63 1.70
N ARG A 75 0.34 -16.66 1.04
CA ARG A 75 -1.10 -16.80 0.74
C ARG A 75 -1.95 -16.76 2.02
N LYS A 76 -1.58 -17.51 3.04
CA LYS A 76 -2.33 -17.58 4.31
C LYS A 76 -2.29 -16.24 5.05
N LEU A 77 -1.14 -15.58 5.06
CA LEU A 77 -0.98 -14.23 5.59
C LEU A 77 -1.83 -13.23 4.79
N LEU A 78 -1.83 -13.27 3.47
CA LEU A 78 -2.63 -12.38 2.63
C LEU A 78 -4.15 -12.61 2.78
N LYS A 79 -4.60 -13.86 2.99
CA LYS A 79 -6.01 -14.19 3.29
C LYS A 79 -6.46 -13.74 4.69
N LEU A 80 -5.54 -13.66 5.66
CA LEU A 80 -5.81 -13.06 6.96
C LEU A 80 -5.82 -11.55 6.77
N THR A 81 -6.99 -11.01 6.49
CA THR A 81 -7.30 -9.59 6.23
C THR A 81 -6.43 -8.66 7.10
N PHE A 82 -5.25 -8.28 6.59
CA PHE A 82 -4.36 -7.44 7.36
C PHE A 82 -4.98 -6.05 7.44
N PRO A 83 -4.97 -5.41 8.62
CA PRO A 83 -5.42 -4.03 8.71
C PRO A 83 -4.65 -3.19 7.70
N CYS A 84 -5.37 -2.46 6.84
CA CYS A 84 -4.72 -1.55 5.92
C CYS A 84 -4.12 -0.40 6.73
N LEU A 85 -2.79 -0.36 6.77
CA LEU A 85 -2.03 0.62 7.55
C LEU A 85 -1.78 1.87 6.69
N VAL A 86 -2.66 2.85 6.84
CA VAL A 86 -2.54 4.14 6.13
C VAL A 86 -1.60 5.08 6.86
N LEU A 87 -0.99 6.00 6.12
CA LEU A 87 -0.16 7.05 6.69
C LEU A 87 -1.02 8.03 7.48
N GLU A 88 -0.65 8.26 8.73
CA GLU A 88 -1.21 9.34 9.55
C GLU A 88 -0.66 10.69 9.07
N ARG A 89 -1.41 11.78 9.28
CA ARG A 89 -0.88 13.13 9.02
C ARG A 89 0.47 13.31 9.75
N PRO A 90 1.55 13.73 9.06
CA PRO A 90 2.85 13.97 9.66
C PRO A 90 2.76 15.02 10.77
N ASP A 91 3.48 14.78 11.87
CA ASP A 91 3.76 15.80 12.88
C ASP A 91 5.03 16.60 12.53
N VAL A 92 5.33 17.63 13.33
CA VAL A 92 6.50 18.51 13.10
C VAL A 92 7.83 17.75 13.23
N LEU A 93 7.85 16.62 13.93
CA LEU A 93 9.03 15.78 14.15
C LEU A 93 9.11 14.62 13.15
N SER A 94 8.09 14.46 12.31
CA SER A 94 7.97 13.37 11.36
C SER A 94 8.82 13.64 10.14
N THR A 95 9.48 12.58 9.69
CA THR A 95 10.17 12.52 8.41
C THR A 95 9.40 11.58 7.49
N GLU A 96 9.73 11.59 6.21
CA GLU A 96 9.20 10.63 5.22
C GLU A 96 9.29 9.16 5.71
N PHE A 97 10.32 8.83 6.49
CA PHE A 97 10.57 7.46 6.96
C PHE A 97 10.03 7.17 8.36
N THR A 98 9.76 8.19 9.16
CA THR A 98 9.28 8.04 10.55
C THR A 98 7.79 8.32 10.70
N GLN A 99 7.08 8.64 9.61
CA GLN A 99 5.65 8.88 9.61
C GLN A 99 4.88 7.68 10.18
N ARG A 100 4.03 7.95 11.17
CA ARG A 100 3.21 6.91 11.80
C ARG A 100 2.19 6.34 10.82
N ARG A 101 1.79 5.10 11.10
CA ARG A 101 0.69 4.42 10.40
C ARG A 101 -0.40 4.06 11.38
N ILE A 102 -1.63 4.21 10.91
CA ILE A 102 -2.83 3.85 11.67
C ILE A 102 -3.62 2.79 10.91
N SER A 103 -4.28 1.92 11.66
CA SER A 103 -5.20 0.94 11.07
C SER A 103 -6.42 1.65 10.53
N LYS A 104 -6.70 1.46 9.23
CA LYS A 104 -7.96 1.88 8.60
C LYS A 104 -8.67 0.64 8.08
N GLU A 105 -9.92 0.50 8.51
CA GLU A 105 -10.78 -0.58 8.00
C GLU A 105 -11.12 -0.35 6.53
N VAL A 106 -11.06 -1.42 5.72
CA VAL A 106 -11.37 -1.38 4.29
C VAL A 106 -12.77 -0.83 3.99
N LYS A 107 -13.73 -1.05 4.90
CA LYS A 107 -15.09 -0.50 4.75
C LYS A 107 -15.12 1.03 4.69
N ASN A 108 -14.12 1.67 5.32
CA ASN A 108 -13.97 3.12 5.39
C ASN A 108 -13.10 3.69 4.24
N PHE A 109 -12.67 2.85 3.29
CA PHE A 109 -11.95 3.32 2.12
C PHE A 109 -12.90 4.07 1.18
N SER A 110 -12.34 4.96 0.35
CA SER A 110 -13.06 5.53 -0.78
C SER A 110 -13.51 4.42 -1.75
N GLU A 111 -14.53 4.68 -2.56
CA GLU A 111 -14.97 3.70 -3.58
C GLU A 111 -13.86 3.40 -4.59
N GLN A 112 -13.08 4.41 -4.97
CA GLN A 112 -11.89 4.27 -5.80
C GLN A 112 -10.82 3.42 -5.10
N GLY A 113 -10.58 3.64 -3.81
CA GLY A 113 -9.63 2.86 -3.01
C GLY A 113 -10.04 1.39 -2.88
N LYS A 114 -11.34 1.12 -2.68
CA LYS A 114 -11.90 -0.24 -2.70
C LYS A 114 -11.70 -0.90 -4.07
N CYS A 115 -11.96 -0.18 -5.16
CA CYS A 115 -11.69 -0.66 -6.52
C CYS A 115 -10.20 -1.00 -6.73
N CYS A 116 -9.28 -0.17 -6.25
CA CYS A 116 -7.85 -0.45 -6.29
C CYS A 116 -7.48 -1.72 -5.51
N LEU A 117 -8.05 -1.89 -4.31
CA LEU A 117 -7.83 -3.08 -3.49
C LEU A 117 -8.38 -4.35 -4.15
N LEU A 118 -9.57 -4.29 -4.75
CA LEU A 118 -10.16 -5.41 -5.49
C LEU A 118 -9.27 -5.85 -6.66
N ARG A 119 -8.82 -4.90 -7.49
CA ARG A 119 -7.89 -5.17 -8.58
C ARG A 119 -6.58 -5.80 -8.09
N LEU A 120 -6.09 -5.39 -6.92
CA LEU A 120 -4.92 -6.01 -6.31
C LEU A 120 -5.20 -7.46 -5.89
N ASN A 121 -6.33 -7.71 -5.25
CA ASN A 121 -6.74 -9.06 -4.84
C ASN A 121 -6.86 -10.00 -6.05
N GLU A 122 -7.39 -9.52 -7.17
CA GLU A 122 -7.44 -10.28 -8.43
C GLU A 122 -6.02 -10.63 -8.94
N GLN A 123 -5.10 -9.67 -8.90
CA GLN A 123 -3.70 -9.93 -9.27
C GLN A 123 -3.02 -10.92 -8.33
N TRP A 124 -3.36 -10.90 -7.04
CA TRP A 124 -2.86 -11.89 -6.09
C TRP A 124 -3.40 -13.29 -6.36
N ALA A 125 -4.70 -13.42 -6.62
CA ALA A 125 -5.31 -14.70 -6.96
C ALA A 125 -4.67 -15.33 -8.20
N LEU A 126 -4.27 -14.51 -9.19
CA LEU A 126 -3.56 -14.97 -10.39
C LEU A 126 -2.13 -15.41 -10.11
N ARG A 127 -1.39 -14.70 -9.24
CA ARG A 127 0.03 -15.00 -8.98
C ARG A 127 0.25 -16.08 -7.93
N PHE A 128 -0.73 -16.27 -7.05
CA PHE A 128 -0.73 -17.27 -6.00
C PHE A 128 -2.02 -18.09 -6.11
N PRO A 129 -2.15 -18.98 -7.11
CA PRO A 129 -3.32 -19.85 -7.28
C PRO A 129 -3.49 -20.81 -6.10
N GLU A 130 -4.72 -21.31 -5.89
CA GLU A 130 -4.97 -22.35 -4.87
C GLU A 130 -4.04 -23.54 -5.16
N PRO A 131 -3.27 -24.02 -4.17
CA PRO A 131 -2.42 -25.18 -4.38
C PRO A 131 -3.29 -26.39 -4.64
N ASP A 132 -2.87 -27.25 -5.56
CA ASP A 132 -3.53 -28.53 -5.77
C ASP A 132 -3.11 -29.56 -4.70
N ASP A 133 -3.82 -30.69 -4.65
CA ASP A 133 -3.54 -31.76 -3.68
C ASP A 133 -2.11 -32.31 -3.78
N ASN A 134 -1.48 -32.24 -4.95
CA ASN A 134 -0.13 -32.75 -5.16
C ASN A 134 0.91 -31.73 -4.69
N GLU A 135 0.69 -30.43 -4.89
CA GLU A 135 1.51 -29.36 -4.35
C GLU A 135 1.44 -29.32 -2.82
N MET A 136 0.24 -29.48 -2.24
CA MET A 136 0.10 -29.60 -0.78
C MET A 136 0.85 -30.80 -0.22
N LYS A 137 0.78 -31.97 -0.89
CA LYS A 137 1.53 -33.17 -0.49
C LYS A 137 3.04 -32.98 -0.66
N ALA A 138 3.50 -32.39 -1.75
CA ALA A 138 4.91 -32.12 -1.99
C ALA A 138 5.51 -31.19 -0.93
N ILE A 139 4.73 -30.22 -0.46
CA ILE A 139 5.15 -29.28 0.60
C ILE A 139 5.23 -29.95 1.98
N LEU A 140 4.42 -30.98 2.24
CA LEU A 140 4.46 -31.77 3.49
C LEU A 140 5.58 -32.82 3.51
N LEU A 141 6.21 -33.08 2.36
CA LEU A 141 7.25 -34.10 2.18
C LEU A 141 8.68 -33.53 2.14
N VAL A 142 8.83 -32.20 2.29
CA VAL A 142 10.12 -31.50 2.50
C VAL A 142 10.34 -31.26 3.99
#